data_AF-A0A6P7H815-F1
#
_entry.id   AF-A0A6P7H815-F1
#
_cell.length_a   1.000
_cell.length_b   1.000
_cell.length_c   1.000
_cell.angle_alpha   90.00
_cell.angle_beta   90.00
_cell.angle_gamma   90.00
#
_symmetry.space_group_name_H-M   'P 1'
#
loop_
_entity.id
_entity.type
_entity.pdbx_description
1 polymer ?
#
loop_
_entity_poly.entity_id
_entity_poly.type
_entity_poly.pdbx_seq_one_letter_code
_entity_poly.pdbx_strand_id
1 'polypeptide(L)'
;MMADFGWAKNPMVRRIDQLRQNLPITLLYGSRSWVDHSAGEILKEKRLNSVFKLQVVSGAGHYVYADKPEAFNQIVLDACAYTDSEEKRPLALESGKRVESDAPESDIKQ
;
A
#
# COMPACT_ATOMS: atom_id res chain seq x y z
N MET A 1 28.48 2.61 -22.10
CA MET A 1 27.97 1.29 -21.64
C MET A 1 26.71 1.55 -20.81
N MET A 2 25.59 1.93 -21.47
CA MET A 2 24.35 2.42 -20.83
C MET A 2 23.12 2.03 -21.69
N ALA A 3 23.21 0.96 -22.49
CA ALA A 3 22.23 0.64 -23.52
C ALA A 3 21.23 -0.48 -23.14
N ASP A 4 21.50 -1.26 -22.09
CA ASP A 4 20.76 -2.52 -21.85
C ASP A 4 19.97 -2.56 -20.52
N PHE A 5 19.55 -1.40 -19.99
CA PHE A 5 18.60 -1.40 -18.88
C PHE A 5 17.17 -1.55 -19.40
N GLY A 6 16.53 -2.65 -19.02
CA GLY A 6 15.11 -2.88 -19.32
C GLY A 6 14.21 -2.06 -18.39
N TRP A 7 13.30 -1.28 -18.97
CA TRP A 7 12.29 -0.54 -18.21
C TRP A 7 10.98 -1.32 -18.15
N ALA A 8 10.26 -1.19 -17.03
CA ALA A 8 8.91 -1.73 -16.93
C ALA A 8 7.99 -1.04 -17.95
N LYS A 9 7.43 -1.81 -18.89
CA LYS A 9 6.45 -1.30 -19.88
C LYS A 9 5.21 -0.70 -19.22
N ASN A 10 4.76 -1.29 -18.10
CA ASN A 10 3.59 -0.87 -17.32
C ASN A 10 3.97 -0.75 -15.83
N PRO A 11 4.65 0.34 -15.42
CA PRO A 11 5.18 0.47 -14.07
C PRO A 11 4.06 0.59 -13.03
N MET A 12 4.22 -0.09 -11.90
CA MET A 12 3.21 -0.15 -10.83
C MET A 12 2.83 1.22 -10.28
N VAL A 13 3.79 2.15 -10.19
CA VAL A 13 3.59 3.52 -9.68
C VAL A 13 2.45 4.27 -10.38
N ARG A 14 2.15 3.95 -11.64
CA ARG A 14 1.08 4.62 -12.41
C ARG A 14 -0.33 4.08 -12.13
N ARG A 15 -0.44 2.97 -11.40
CA ARG A 15 -1.71 2.23 -11.26
C ARG A 15 -1.96 1.65 -9.87
N ILE A 16 -1.06 1.84 -8.91
CA ILE A 16 -1.21 1.29 -7.56
C ILE A 16 -2.39 1.90 -6.80
N ASP A 17 -2.72 3.15 -7.10
CA ASP A 17 -3.88 3.90 -6.61
C ASP A 17 -5.22 3.34 -7.09
N GLN A 18 -5.22 2.58 -8.19
CA GLN A 18 -6.41 1.90 -8.72
C GLN A 18 -6.72 0.58 -8.00
N LEU A 19 -5.80 0.08 -7.17
CA LEU A 19 -6.07 -1.09 -6.33
C LEU A 19 -7.08 -0.73 -5.24
N ARG A 20 -7.92 -1.71 -4.85
CA ARG A 20 -8.89 -1.53 -3.76
C ARG A 20 -8.22 -0.94 -2.51
N GLN A 21 -8.86 0.05 -1.88
CA GLN A 21 -8.28 0.74 -0.72
C GLN A 21 -8.11 -0.20 0.49
N ASN A 22 -8.99 -1.19 0.62
CA ASN A 22 -8.90 -2.20 1.67
C ASN A 22 -7.86 -3.30 1.42
N LEU A 23 -7.11 -3.26 0.31
CA LEU A 23 -6.04 -4.21 0.05
C LEU A 23 -4.75 -3.74 0.77
N PRO A 24 -4.31 -4.42 1.84
CA PRO A 24 -3.04 -4.10 2.49
C PRO A 24 -1.87 -4.47 1.58
N ILE A 25 -0.87 -3.58 1.51
CA ILE A 25 0.33 -3.77 0.70
C ILE A 25 1.56 -3.65 1.59
N THR A 26 2.41 -4.67 1.57
CA THR A 26 3.75 -4.64 2.18
C THR A 26 4.78 -4.69 1.07
N LEU A 27 5.60 -3.66 0.96
CA LEU A 27 6.69 -3.54 0.00
C LEU A 27 8.02 -3.86 0.70
N LEU A 28 8.80 -4.76 0.12
CA LEU A 28 10.03 -5.29 0.70
C LEU A 28 11.24 -4.99 -0.17
N TYR A 29 12.30 -4.43 0.43
CA TYR A 29 13.57 -4.12 -0.23
C TYR A 29 14.75 -4.66 0.56
N GLY A 30 15.85 -4.97 -0.14
CA GLY A 30 17.15 -5.18 0.48
C GLY A 30 17.98 -3.90 0.48
N SER A 31 18.60 -3.58 1.62
CA SER A 31 19.44 -2.38 1.80
C SER A 31 20.67 -2.29 0.87
N ARG A 32 21.12 -3.41 0.29
CA ARG A 32 22.26 -3.49 -0.64
C ARG A 32 21.82 -3.72 -2.08
N SER A 33 20.53 -3.59 -2.37
CA SER A 33 20.00 -3.69 -3.74
C SER A 33 20.53 -2.53 -4.60
N TRP A 34 20.89 -2.83 -5.84
CA TRP A 34 21.16 -1.83 -6.87
C TRP A 34 19.93 -1.01 -7.29
N VAL A 35 18.73 -1.53 -7.05
CA VAL A 35 17.48 -0.79 -7.15
C VAL A 35 17.23 -0.14 -5.81
N ASP A 36 17.23 1.19 -5.78
CA ASP A 36 16.93 1.97 -4.58
C ASP A 36 15.46 1.83 -4.14
N HIS A 37 15.15 2.31 -2.94
CA HIS A 37 13.81 2.29 -2.37
C HIS A 37 13.08 3.64 -2.52
N SER A 38 13.58 4.57 -3.36
CA SER A 38 12.99 5.91 -3.54
C SER A 38 11.55 5.85 -4.06
N ALA A 39 11.26 4.86 -4.90
CA ALA A 39 9.90 4.58 -5.38
C ALA A 39 8.95 4.23 -4.23
N GLY A 40 9.45 3.70 -3.10
CA GLY A 40 8.66 3.34 -1.93
C GLY A 40 7.88 4.52 -1.34
N GLU A 41 8.46 5.71 -1.29
CA GLU A 41 7.77 6.91 -0.77
C GLU A 41 6.65 7.36 -1.72
N ILE A 42 6.90 7.34 -3.04
CA ILE A 42 5.86 7.66 -4.04
C ILE A 42 4.69 6.68 -3.95
N LEU A 43 4.99 5.39 -3.75
CA LEU A 43 3.94 4.36 -3.60
C LEU A 43 3.16 4.55 -2.29
N LYS A 44 3.83 4.95 -1.20
CA LYS A 44 3.21 5.26 0.09
C LYS A 44 2.27 6.47 -0.02
N GLU A 45 2.70 7.54 -0.70
CA GLU A 45 1.85 8.71 -0.97
C GLU A 45 0.60 8.34 -1.79
N LYS A 46 0.75 7.50 -2.81
CA LYS A 46 -0.37 7.00 -3.62
C LYS A 46 -1.33 6.07 -2.87
N ARG A 47 -0.94 5.63 -1.68
CA ARG A 47 -1.67 4.67 -0.85
C ARG A 47 -1.97 5.22 0.56
N LEU A 48 -1.95 6.55 0.75
CA LEU A 48 -2.22 7.20 2.05
C LEU A 48 -3.53 6.76 2.72
N ASN A 49 -4.57 6.51 1.92
CA ASN A 49 -5.88 6.07 2.40
C ASN A 49 -6.00 4.54 2.54
N SER A 50 -4.87 3.84 2.64
CA SER A 50 -4.82 2.38 2.72
C SER A 50 -3.62 1.92 3.54
N VAL A 51 -3.64 0.65 3.94
CA VAL A 51 -2.53 0.06 4.68
C VAL A 51 -1.36 -0.17 3.73
N PHE A 52 -0.29 0.59 3.91
CA PHE A 52 0.95 0.43 3.17
C PHE A 52 2.14 0.36 4.12
N LYS A 53 2.94 -0.69 4.03
CA LYS A 53 4.15 -0.90 4.83
C LYS A 53 5.37 -0.99 3.93
N LEU A 54 6.41 -0.23 4.23
CA LEU A 54 7.72 -0.34 3.58
C LEU A 54 8.68 -1.02 4.54
N GLN A 55 9.29 -2.13 4.12
CA GLN A 55 10.25 -2.89 4.89
C GLN A 55 11.59 -2.95 4.15
N VAL A 56 12.66 -2.53 4.83
CA VAL A 56 14.03 -2.58 4.28
C VAL A 56 14.85 -3.55 5.11
N VAL A 57 15.29 -4.64 4.49
CA VAL A 57 16.07 -5.69 5.14
C VAL A 57 17.56 -5.36 5.09
N SER A 58 18.13 -5.15 6.28
CA SER A 58 19.55 -4.87 6.43
C SER A 58 20.42 -6.05 5.99
N GLY A 59 21.44 -5.76 5.18
CA GLY A 59 22.39 -6.76 4.69
C GLY A 59 21.89 -7.64 3.53
N ALA A 60 20.65 -7.47 3.05
CA ALA A 60 20.13 -8.14 1.85
C ALA A 60 20.32 -7.30 0.58
N GLY A 61 20.59 -7.97 -0.55
CA GLY A 61 20.60 -7.42 -1.90
C GLY A 61 19.22 -7.46 -2.55
N HIS A 62 19.18 -7.58 -3.88
CA HIS A 62 17.92 -7.58 -4.64
C HIS A 62 17.05 -8.82 -4.36
N TYR A 63 17.67 -9.98 -4.19
CA TYR A 63 16.99 -11.24 -3.88
C TYR A 63 16.88 -11.44 -2.36
N VAL A 64 16.04 -10.62 -1.71
CA VAL A 64 15.91 -10.61 -0.24
C VAL A 64 15.65 -11.99 0.35
N TYR A 65 14.81 -12.79 -0.31
CA TYR A 65 14.47 -14.16 0.09
C TYR A 65 15.67 -15.12 0.06
N ALA A 66 16.68 -14.87 -0.76
CA ALA A 66 17.89 -15.70 -0.86
C ALA A 66 18.96 -15.26 0.14
N ASP A 67 19.13 -13.95 0.33
CA ASP A 67 20.18 -13.40 1.21
C ASP A 67 19.80 -13.46 2.70
N LYS A 68 18.51 -13.29 3.02
CA LYS A 68 17.96 -13.21 4.38
C LYS A 68 16.63 -13.97 4.48
N PRO A 69 16.63 -15.30 4.29
CA PRO A 69 15.40 -16.09 4.22
C PRO A 69 14.55 -16.00 5.49
N GLU A 70 15.16 -15.98 6.68
CA GLU A 70 14.42 -15.88 7.95
C GLU A 70 13.68 -14.54 8.08
N ALA A 71 14.38 -13.44 7.77
CA ALA A 71 13.78 -12.10 7.83
C ALA A 71 12.69 -11.92 6.77
N PHE A 72 12.93 -12.42 5.55
CA PHE A 72 11.91 -12.44 4.49
C PHE A 72 10.65 -13.19 4.94
N ASN A 73 10.82 -14.43 5.42
CA ASN A 73 9.71 -15.27 5.85
C ASN A 73 8.92 -14.64 6.99
N GLN A 74 9.60 -14.04 7.98
CA GLN A 74 8.91 -13.36 9.08
C GLN A 74 8.05 -12.20 8.56
N ILE A 75 8.56 -11.38 7.64
CA ILE A 75 7.81 -10.25 7.08
C ILE A 75 6.58 -10.73 6.30
N VAL A 76 6.68 -11.85 5.58
CA VAL A 76 5.54 -12.46 4.88
C VAL A 76 4.50 -12.96 5.89
N LEU A 77 4.93 -13.68 6.92
CA LEU A 77 4.04 -14.17 7.98
C LEU A 77 3.33 -13.02 8.70
N ASP A 78 4.03 -11.93 9.01
CA ASP A 78 3.45 -10.74 9.64
C ASP A 78 2.42 -10.06 8.73
N ALA A 79 2.65 -10.03 7.41
CA ALA A 79 1.70 -9.49 6.44
C ALA A 79 0.43 -10.35 6.32
N CYS A 80 0.58 -11.67 6.35
CA CYS A 80 -0.55 -12.62 6.38
C CYS A 80 -1.34 -12.49 7.68
N ALA A 81 -0.66 -12.54 8.83
CA ALA A 81 -1.29 -12.42 10.15
C ALA A 81 -2.06 -11.10 10.31
N TYR A 82 -1.52 -9.99 9.78
CA TYR A 82 -2.23 -8.72 9.74
C TYR A 82 -3.56 -8.85 8.98
N THR A 83 -3.53 -9.40 7.77
CA THR A 83 -4.72 -9.54 6.92
C THR A 83 -5.76 -10.46 7.58
N ASP A 84 -5.34 -11.60 8.11
CA ASP A 84 -6.21 -12.57 8.79
C ASP A 84 -6.86 -11.99 10.06
N SER A 85 -6.20 -11.02 10.71
CA SER A 85 -6.75 -10.33 11.87
C SER A 85 -7.80 -9.28 11.50
N GLU A 86 -7.64 -8.60 10.36
CA GLU A 86 -8.59 -7.59 9.88
C GLU A 86 -9.88 -8.23 9.32
N GLU A 87 -9.81 -9.41 8.71
CA GLU A 87 -11.03 -10.14 8.27
C GLU A 87 -11.96 -10.53 9.44
N LYS A 88 -11.40 -10.66 10.65
CA LYS A 88 -12.17 -10.97 11.87
C LYS A 88 -12.84 -9.74 12.48
N ARG A 89 -12.59 -8.53 11.95
CA ARG A 89 -13.25 -7.30 12.39
C ARG A 89 -14.62 -7.24 11.70
N PRO A 90 -15.74 -7.42 12.43
CA PRO A 90 -17.05 -7.36 11.80
C PRO A 90 -17.22 -6.01 11.10
N LEU A 91 -17.82 -6.03 9.90
CA LEU A 91 -18.16 -4.90 9.01
C LEU A 91 -18.99 -3.76 9.68
N ALA A 92 -19.21 -3.80 10.98
CA ALA A 92 -19.92 -2.79 11.73
C ALA A 92 -18.96 -1.66 12.15
N LEU A 93 -18.59 -0.78 11.22
CA LEU A 93 -18.40 0.66 11.50
C LEU A 93 -18.18 1.53 10.24
N GLU A 94 -18.92 1.31 9.15
CA GLU A 94 -19.11 2.37 8.14
C GLU A 94 -20.33 3.23 8.55
N SER A 95 -20.23 3.94 9.68
CA SER A 95 -21.21 4.98 10.06
C SER A 95 -20.92 6.28 9.32
N GLY A 96 -21.13 6.29 8.00
CA GLY A 96 -21.24 7.51 7.22
C GLY A 96 -22.65 8.06 7.34
N LYS A 97 -22.93 8.86 8.39
CA LYS A 97 -24.12 9.72 8.42
C LYS A 97 -24.08 10.63 7.19
N ARG A 98 -25.01 10.43 6.26
CA ARG A 98 -25.45 11.48 5.34
C ARG A 98 -25.98 12.61 6.23
N VAL A 99 -25.27 13.72 6.30
CA VAL A 99 -25.84 14.96 6.84
C VAL A 99 -26.84 15.41 5.78
N GLU A 100 -28.11 15.09 6.01
CA GLU A 100 -29.23 15.69 5.32
C GLU A 100 -29.31 17.13 5.84
N SER A 101 -28.88 18.09 5.01
CA SER A 101 -29.06 19.51 5.28
C SER A 101 -30.52 19.84 4.97
N ASP A 102 -31.36 19.84 6.00
CA ASP A 102 -32.67 20.47 5.96
C ASP A 102 -32.49 21.98 5.74
N ALA A 103 -32.54 22.40 4.48
CA ALA A 103 -32.76 23.80 4.15
C ALA A 103 -34.26 24.08 4.32
N PRO A 104 -34.67 25.04 5.17
CA PRO A 104 -36.07 25.42 5.24
C PRO A 104 -36.50 26.07 3.92
N GLU A 105 -37.52 25.46 3.33
CA GLU A 105 -38.30 25.99 2.21
C GLU A 105 -38.90 27.33 2.64
N SER A 106 -38.26 28.44 2.22
CA SER A 106 -38.85 29.77 2.37
C SER A 106 -39.88 29.96 1.26
N ASP A 107 -41.14 29.98 1.69
CA ASP A 107 -42.33 30.28 0.90
C ASP A 107 -42.13 31.40 -0.13
N ILE A 108 -42.45 31.08 -1.38
CA ILE A 108 -42.85 32.05 -2.40
C ILE A 108 -44.35 32.29 -2.24
N LYS A 109 -44.73 33.54 -1.90
CA LYS A 109 -45.96 34.30 -2.24
C LYS A 109 -45.97 35.54 -1.33
N GLN A 110 -46.00 36.79 -1.80
CA GLN A 110 -46.64 37.41 -2.97
C GLN A 110 -45.74 38.44 -3.64
#